data_AF-A0A4Q1VBG8-F1
#
_entry.id   AF-A0A4Q1VBG8-F1
#
_cell.length_a   1.000
_cell.length_b   1.000
_cell.length_c   1.000
_cell.angle_alpha   90.00
_cell.angle_beta   90.00
_cell.angle_gamma   90.00
#
_symmetry.space_group_name_H-M   'P 1'
#
loop_
_entity.id
_entity.type
_entity.pdbx_description
1 polymer ?
#
loop_
_entity_poly.entity_id
_entity_poly.type
_entity_poly.pdbx_seq_one_letter_code
_entity_poly.pdbx_strand_id
1 'polypeptide(L)'
;MMVRSGNPAMRLGTLIFATISLLLGAGGTGWPQSAPPTLGLQEQGPQATPPPSTPAPAREDNPGLINEMGKLFDKLPSILPPIKSPSETMNDLSRLAKPATMASGRVACPVSSNGAPDCKQAADQLCQSKGYKEGKSLNADSAEKCSAKVLIPGRQRKPDDCRTDTFVTSALCQN
;
A
#
# COMPACT_ATOMS: atom_id res chain seq x y z
N MET A 1 -1.54 25.23 50.05
CA MET A 1 -2.64 25.82 49.25
C MET A 1 -2.09 26.04 47.84
N MET A 2 -2.37 25.15 46.88
CA MET A 2 -1.93 25.31 45.49
C MET A 2 -3.05 25.96 44.67
N VAL A 3 -2.74 27.13 44.09
CA VAL A 3 -3.59 27.93 43.22
C VAL A 3 -3.72 27.22 41.86
N ARG A 4 -4.92 26.75 41.50
CA ARG A 4 -5.23 26.29 40.14
C ARG A 4 -5.70 27.49 39.30
N SER A 5 -4.76 28.08 38.56
CA SER A 5 -5.07 28.95 37.43
C SER A 5 -5.55 28.09 36.26
N GLY A 6 -6.87 27.99 36.09
CA GLY A 6 -7.52 27.25 35.02
C GLY A 6 -8.16 28.22 34.04
N ASN A 7 -7.60 28.33 32.83
CA ASN A 7 -8.09 29.21 31.78
C ASN A 7 -9.45 28.71 31.24
N PRO A 8 -10.56 29.47 31.38
CA PRO A 8 -11.92 28.97 31.09
C PRO A 8 -12.16 28.65 29.62
N ALA A 9 -11.35 29.19 28.70
CA ALA A 9 -11.45 28.94 27.26
C ALA A 9 -11.18 27.47 26.89
N MET A 10 -10.34 26.76 27.65
CA MET A 10 -9.95 25.39 27.33
C MET A 10 -11.00 24.35 27.78
N ARG A 11 -11.87 24.73 28.74
CA ARG A 11 -12.96 23.89 29.26
C ARG A 11 -14.19 23.88 28.33
N LEU A 12 -14.41 24.95 27.57
CA LEU A 12 -15.53 25.04 26.62
C LEU A 12 -15.27 24.23 25.35
N GLY A 13 -14.02 24.22 24.85
CA GLY A 13 -13.67 23.50 23.63
C GLY A 13 -13.76 21.98 23.74
N THR A 14 -13.56 21.42 24.94
CA THR A 14 -13.65 19.96 25.17
C THR A 14 -15.08 19.44 25.16
N LEU A 15 -16.07 20.25 25.56
CA LEU A 15 -17.48 19.84 25.57
C LEU A 15 -18.08 19.81 24.16
N ILE A 16 -17.68 20.73 23.28
CA ILE A 16 -18.18 20.80 21.89
C ILE A 16 -17.72 19.60 21.06
N PHE A 17 -16.48 19.13 21.26
CA PHE A 17 -15.95 17.96 20.57
C PHE A 17 -16.68 16.66 20.96
N ALA A 18 -17.02 16.48 22.24
CA ALA A 18 -17.72 15.29 22.70
C ALA A 18 -19.15 15.17 22.13
N THR A 19 -19.86 16.28 21.98
CA THR A 19 -21.20 16.29 21.37
C THR A 19 -21.19 16.01 19.87
N ILE A 20 -20.15 16.45 19.15
CA ILE A 20 -20.03 16.20 17.70
C ILE A 20 -19.68 14.73 17.41
N SER A 21 -18.84 14.10 18.24
CA SER A 21 -18.48 12.68 18.05
C SER A 21 -19.66 11.72 18.28
N LEU A 22 -20.66 12.08 19.10
CA LEU A 22 -21.83 11.23 19.33
C LEU A 22 -22.84 11.26 18.17
N LEU A 23 -22.85 12.31 17.35
CA LEU A 23 -23.83 12.50 16.26
C LEU A 23 -23.44 11.84 14.93
N LEU A 24 -22.18 11.41 14.76
CA LEU A 24 -21.72 10.70 13.55
C LEU A 24 -21.84 9.16 13.64
N GLY A 25 -22.33 8.61 14.75
CA GLY A 25 -22.43 7.17 14.98
C GLY A 25 -23.67 6.45 14.41
N ALA A 26 -24.60 7.15 13.76
CA ALA A 26 -25.87 6.59 13.28
C ALA A 26 -25.94 6.32 11.77
N GLY A 27 -24.79 6.20 11.09
CA GLY A 27 -24.69 5.88 9.66
C GLY A 27 -24.19 4.47 9.40
N GLY A 28 -24.95 3.45 9.80
CA GLY A 28 -24.67 2.06 9.42
C GLY A 28 -24.92 1.84 7.92
N THR A 29 -23.90 2.01 7.09
CA THR A 29 -23.93 1.53 5.70
C THR A 29 -23.75 0.01 5.70
N GLY A 30 -24.87 -0.71 5.78
CA GLY A 30 -24.90 -2.15 5.56
C GLY A 30 -24.49 -2.47 4.12
N TRP A 31 -23.30 -3.04 3.95
CA TRP A 31 -22.94 -3.75 2.72
C TRP A 31 -23.80 -5.03 2.63
N PRO A 32 -24.40 -5.35 1.47
CA PRO A 32 -25.02 -6.65 1.28
C PRO A 32 -23.92 -7.72 1.29
N GLN A 33 -23.96 -8.57 2.31
CA GLN A 33 -23.15 -9.77 2.42
C GLN A 33 -23.69 -10.79 1.40
N SER A 34 -23.02 -10.96 0.26
CA SER A 34 -23.27 -12.11 -0.61
C SER A 34 -22.94 -13.39 0.14
N ALA A 35 -23.90 -14.32 0.19
CA ALA A 35 -23.76 -15.60 0.86
C ALA A 35 -22.61 -16.44 0.27
N PRO A 36 -21.90 -17.24 1.07
CA PRO A 36 -21.01 -18.28 0.54
C PRO A 36 -21.88 -19.40 -0.09
N PRO A 37 -21.49 -19.99 -1.23
CA PRO A 37 -22.14 -21.20 -1.68
C PRO A 37 -21.86 -22.32 -0.67
N THR A 38 -22.94 -22.88 -0.12
CA THR A 38 -22.93 -24.10 0.68
C THR A 38 -22.43 -25.25 -0.18
N LEU A 39 -21.22 -25.69 0.12
CA LEU A 39 -20.66 -26.94 -0.35
C LEU A 39 -21.44 -28.08 0.31
N GLY A 40 -22.33 -28.72 -0.45
CA GLY A 40 -23.19 -29.77 0.08
C GLY A 40 -23.65 -30.72 -1.01
N LEU A 41 -22.88 -31.77 -1.25
CA LEU A 41 -23.39 -33.14 -1.34
C LEU A 41 -22.22 -34.14 -1.32
N GLN A 42 -21.94 -34.75 -0.16
CA GLN A 42 -21.88 -36.21 -0.09
C GLN A 42 -21.99 -36.67 1.37
N GLU A 43 -23.10 -37.36 1.61
CA GLU A 43 -23.49 -38.12 2.79
C GLU A 43 -22.40 -39.10 3.24
N GLN A 44 -22.00 -39.06 4.52
CA GLN A 44 -21.27 -40.16 5.17
C GLN A 44 -22.18 -40.83 6.19
N GLY A 45 -22.59 -42.06 5.86
CA GLY A 45 -23.30 -42.99 6.74
C GLY A 45 -22.47 -43.47 7.95
N PRO A 46 -23.06 -44.33 8.80
CA PRO A 46 -22.63 -44.57 10.17
C PRO A 46 -21.19 -45.09 10.36
N GLN A 47 -20.51 -44.55 11.37
CA GLN A 47 -19.21 -44.98 11.89
C GLN A 47 -19.18 -46.48 12.22
N ALA A 48 -18.27 -47.22 11.60
CA ALA A 48 -17.79 -48.51 12.08
C ALA A 48 -16.45 -48.31 12.80
N THR A 49 -16.35 -48.80 14.03
CA THR A 49 -15.13 -48.85 14.85
C THR A 49 -14.05 -49.73 14.23
N PRO A 50 -12.75 -49.36 14.26
CA PRO A 50 -11.67 -50.24 13.82
C PRO A 50 -11.30 -51.29 14.89
N PRO A 51 -11.06 -52.56 14.53
CA PRO A 51 -10.49 -53.59 15.42
C PRO A 51 -8.96 -53.44 15.61
N PRO A 52 -8.35 -54.14 16.60
CA PRO A 52 -7.04 -53.79 17.15
C PRO A 52 -5.83 -54.19 16.28
N SER A 53 -4.72 -53.53 16.60
CA SER A 53 -3.43 -53.43 15.92
C SER A 53 -2.73 -54.75 15.57
N THR A 54 -2.37 -54.93 14.29
CA THR A 54 -1.28 -55.81 13.84
C THR A 54 0.01 -54.99 13.67
N PRO A 55 1.20 -55.48 14.06
CA PRO A 55 2.45 -54.79 13.81
C PRO A 55 2.81 -54.84 12.31
N ALA A 56 3.04 -53.68 11.69
CA ALA A 56 3.63 -53.61 10.35
C ALA A 56 5.12 -54.02 10.42
N PRO A 57 5.64 -54.76 9.41
CA PRO A 57 7.05 -55.10 9.35
C PRO A 57 7.91 -53.85 9.15
N ALA A 58 9.18 -53.96 9.56
CA ALA A 58 10.17 -52.88 9.57
C ALA A 58 10.15 -52.05 8.28
N ARG A 59 10.15 -50.72 8.45
CA ARG A 59 10.39 -49.75 7.39
C ARG A 59 11.82 -49.99 6.90
N GLU A 60 11.95 -50.60 5.72
CA GLU A 60 13.21 -50.65 4.99
C GLU A 60 13.50 -49.23 4.49
N ASP A 61 14.30 -48.48 5.26
CA ASP A 61 14.84 -47.20 4.85
C ASP A 61 15.75 -47.42 3.64
N ASN A 62 15.17 -47.33 2.45
CA ASN A 62 15.86 -47.47 1.17
C ASN A 62 16.82 -46.28 0.98
N PRO A 63 18.15 -46.45 1.16
CA PRO A 63 19.10 -45.34 1.14
C PRO A 63 19.42 -44.85 -0.29
N GLY A 64 18.83 -45.46 -1.31
CA GLY A 64 19.13 -45.18 -2.72
C GLY A 64 18.50 -43.91 -3.28
N LEU A 65 17.32 -43.50 -2.79
CA LEU A 65 16.56 -42.40 -3.41
C LEU A 65 17.19 -41.03 -3.16
N ILE A 66 17.78 -40.85 -1.98
CA ILE A 66 18.42 -39.59 -1.56
C ILE A 66 19.80 -39.45 -2.23
N ASN A 67 20.49 -40.58 -2.44
CA ASN A 67 21.78 -40.63 -3.14
C ASN A 67 21.66 -40.29 -4.64
N GLU A 68 20.52 -40.63 -5.26
CA GLU A 68 20.22 -40.23 -6.64
C GLU A 68 19.81 -38.75 -6.77
N MET A 69 19.18 -38.17 -5.73
CA MET A 69 18.90 -36.72 -5.70
C MET A 69 20.20 -35.91 -5.70
N GLY A 70 21.22 -36.33 -4.95
CA GLY A 70 22.54 -35.68 -4.94
C GLY A 70 23.21 -35.62 -6.33
N LYS A 71 23.16 -36.73 -7.08
CA LYS A 71 23.75 -36.80 -8.44
C LYS A 71 23.09 -35.87 -9.46
N LEU A 72 21.82 -35.54 -9.27
CA LEU A 72 21.12 -34.58 -10.13
C LEU A 72 21.58 -33.14 -9.81
N PHE A 73 21.76 -32.82 -8.52
CA PHE A 73 22.31 -31.52 -8.07
C PHE A 73 23.77 -31.30 -8.49
N ASP A 74 24.60 -32.34 -8.54
CA ASP A 74 25.97 -32.27 -9.08
C ASP A 74 26.02 -32.02 -10.60
N LYS A 75 24.96 -32.38 -11.33
CA LYS A 75 24.85 -32.17 -12.78
C LYS A 75 24.16 -30.85 -13.17
N LEU A 76 23.47 -30.23 -12.23
CA LEU A 76 22.79 -28.94 -12.37
C LEU A 76 23.71 -27.72 -12.62
N PRO A 77 24.94 -27.59 -12.07
CA PRO A 77 25.78 -26.42 -12.33
C PRO A 77 26.25 -26.28 -13.78
N SER A 78 26.14 -27.34 -14.60
CA SER A 78 26.56 -27.33 -16.01
C SER A 78 25.44 -27.01 -17.01
N ILE A 79 24.17 -26.97 -16.56
CA ILE A 79 22.99 -26.79 -17.43
C ILE A 79 22.30 -25.45 -17.15
N LEU A 80 22.56 -24.83 -16.00
CA LEU A 80 21.96 -23.55 -15.64
C LEU A 80 22.82 -22.39 -16.16
N PRO A 81 22.19 -21.35 -16.73
CA PRO A 81 22.90 -20.10 -17.03
C PRO A 81 23.55 -19.56 -15.75
N PRO A 82 24.68 -18.83 -15.84
CA PRO A 82 25.38 -18.28 -14.69
C PRO A 82 24.41 -17.44 -13.86
N ILE A 83 23.92 -18.04 -12.79
CA ILE A 83 23.12 -17.36 -11.78
C ILE A 83 24.02 -16.29 -11.20
N LYS A 84 23.56 -15.04 -11.31
CA LYS A 84 24.13 -13.90 -10.60
C LYS A 84 24.48 -14.29 -9.17
N SER A 85 25.54 -13.70 -8.63
CA SER A 85 26.03 -14.08 -7.31
C SER A 85 24.87 -14.08 -6.30
N PRO A 86 24.84 -15.02 -5.34
CA PRO A 86 23.78 -15.06 -4.33
C PRO A 86 23.57 -13.70 -3.64
N SER A 87 24.64 -12.93 -3.46
CA SER A 87 24.62 -11.54 -2.98
C SER A 87 23.84 -10.56 -3.85
N GLU A 88 24.00 -10.62 -5.18
CA GLU A 88 23.22 -9.79 -6.12
C GLU A 88 21.75 -10.20 -6.11
N THR A 89 21.47 -11.50 -6.07
CA THR A 89 20.10 -12.02 -6.00
C THR A 89 19.41 -11.60 -4.70
N MET A 90 20.12 -11.63 -3.56
CA MET A 90 19.60 -11.13 -2.29
C MET A 90 19.40 -9.61 -2.29
N ASN A 91 20.24 -8.84 -2.99
CA ASN A 91 20.06 -7.39 -3.12
C ASN A 91 18.81 -7.05 -3.96
N ASP A 92 18.63 -7.73 -5.09
CA ASP A 92 17.45 -7.56 -5.95
C ASP A 92 16.17 -7.98 -5.21
N LEU A 93 16.22 -9.09 -4.46
CA LEU A 93 15.13 -9.51 -3.58
C LEU A 93 14.90 -8.52 -2.43
N SER A 94 15.94 -7.91 -1.87
CA SER A 94 15.81 -6.89 -0.81
C SER A 94 15.19 -5.60 -1.33
N ARG A 95 15.46 -5.22 -2.59
CA ARG A 95 14.80 -4.10 -3.26
C ARG A 95 13.34 -4.42 -3.59
N LEU A 96 13.03 -5.65 -3.96
CA LEU A 96 11.66 -6.14 -4.13
C LEU A 96 10.90 -6.30 -2.81
N ALA A 97 11.60 -6.64 -1.73
CA ALA A 97 11.03 -6.92 -0.42
C ALA A 97 10.88 -5.67 0.46
N LYS A 98 11.43 -4.51 0.06
CA LYS A 98 11.02 -3.22 0.62
C LYS A 98 9.63 -2.92 0.07
N PRO A 99 8.56 -2.96 0.90
CA PRO A 99 7.21 -2.75 0.41
C PRO A 99 7.08 -1.31 -0.10
N ALA A 100 7.15 -1.17 -1.43
CA ALA A 100 6.85 0.07 -2.09
C ALA A 100 5.35 0.32 -1.90
N THR A 101 5.01 1.38 -1.16
CA THR A 101 3.63 1.64 -0.77
C THR A 101 3.06 2.76 -1.62
N MET A 102 1.90 2.54 -2.20
CA MET A 102 1.15 3.58 -2.88
C MET A 102 0.60 4.58 -1.86
N ALA A 103 1.02 5.84 -1.97
CA ALA A 103 0.45 6.94 -1.22
C ALA A 103 -0.38 7.83 -2.14
N SER A 104 -1.54 8.28 -1.64
CA SER A 104 -2.36 9.29 -2.29
C SER A 104 -2.33 10.60 -1.50
N GLY A 105 -2.50 11.70 -2.22
CA GLY A 105 -2.55 13.04 -1.66
C GLY A 105 -2.77 14.07 -2.76
N ARG A 106 -2.41 15.33 -2.49
CA ARG A 106 -2.39 16.38 -3.51
C ARG A 106 -1.27 17.35 -3.19
N VAL A 107 -0.18 17.25 -3.94
CA VAL A 107 1.03 18.08 -3.75
C VAL A 107 1.35 18.80 -5.05
N ALA A 108 1.46 20.13 -5.01
CA ALA A 108 1.76 20.91 -6.21
C ALA A 108 3.19 20.61 -6.71
N CYS A 109 3.34 20.41 -8.01
CA CYS A 109 4.65 20.30 -8.66
C CYS A 109 5.26 21.71 -8.75
N PRO A 110 6.37 22.00 -8.07
CA PRO A 110 7.09 23.26 -8.25
C PRO A 110 7.55 23.41 -9.70
N VAL A 111 7.74 24.66 -10.14
CA VAL A 111 8.22 24.93 -11.51
C VAL A 111 9.74 24.79 -11.54
N SER A 112 10.25 23.91 -12.41
CA SER A 112 11.68 23.71 -12.65
C SER A 112 12.28 24.89 -13.44
N SER A 113 13.61 24.95 -13.55
CA SER A 113 14.33 25.99 -14.30
C SER A 113 13.90 26.10 -15.76
N ASN A 114 13.39 25.02 -16.35
CA ASN A 114 12.91 24.97 -17.73
C ASN A 114 11.43 25.38 -17.88
N GLY A 115 10.79 25.86 -16.80
CA GLY A 115 9.37 26.25 -16.81
C GLY A 115 8.37 25.09 -16.75
N ALA A 116 8.86 23.83 -16.80
CA ALA A 116 8.06 22.62 -16.66
C ALA A 116 7.80 22.27 -15.18
N PRO A 117 6.69 21.59 -14.84
CA PRO A 117 6.44 21.13 -13.48
C PRO A 117 7.40 20.00 -13.07
N ASP A 118 8.03 20.13 -11.91
CA ASP A 118 8.84 19.08 -11.27
C ASP A 118 7.98 18.22 -10.35
N CYS A 119 7.40 17.17 -10.93
CA CYS A 119 6.59 16.24 -10.16
C CYS A 119 7.41 15.19 -9.39
N LYS A 120 8.74 15.14 -9.56
CA LYS A 120 9.58 14.29 -8.70
C LYS A 120 9.67 14.90 -7.31
N GLN A 121 9.96 16.19 -7.23
CA GLN A 121 10.03 16.87 -5.92
C GLN A 121 8.69 16.78 -5.18
N ALA A 122 7.56 16.93 -5.88
CA ALA A 122 6.23 16.78 -5.28
C ALA A 122 5.93 15.35 -4.82
N ALA A 123 6.38 14.33 -5.56
CA ALA A 123 6.23 12.93 -5.13
C ALA A 123 7.08 12.61 -3.91
N ASP A 124 8.31 13.10 -3.86
CA ASP A 124 9.20 12.95 -2.70
C ASP A 124 8.55 13.62 -1.47
N GLN A 125 8.01 14.83 -1.60
CA GLN A 125 7.27 15.50 -0.51
C GLN A 125 6.02 14.72 -0.08
N LEU A 126 5.25 14.19 -1.03
CA LEU A 126 4.08 13.35 -0.73
C LEU A 126 4.50 12.12 0.09
N CYS A 127 5.57 11.45 -0.28
CA CYS A 127 6.08 10.26 0.40
C CYS A 127 6.75 10.58 1.75
N GLN A 128 7.48 11.69 1.85
CA GLN A 128 8.05 12.21 3.11
C GLN A 128 6.97 12.53 4.13
N SER A 129 5.83 13.07 3.68
CA SER A 129 4.67 13.28 4.56
C SER A 129 4.08 11.98 5.14
N LYS A 130 4.44 10.83 4.55
CA LYS A 130 4.04 9.48 4.98
C LYS A 130 5.19 8.69 5.66
N GLY A 131 6.34 9.33 5.89
CA GLY A 131 7.48 8.73 6.57
C GLY A 131 8.46 7.97 5.67
N TYR A 132 8.35 8.11 4.36
CA TYR A 132 9.28 7.51 3.39
C TYR A 132 10.36 8.53 2.98
N LYS A 133 11.53 8.06 2.53
CA LYS A 133 12.61 8.97 2.10
C LYS A 133 12.33 9.60 0.75
N GLU A 134 11.79 8.81 -0.17
CA GLU A 134 11.60 9.20 -1.56
C GLU A 134 10.31 8.60 -2.15
N GLY A 135 9.89 9.20 -3.27
CA GLY A 135 8.68 8.86 -3.99
C GLY A 135 8.84 8.98 -5.49
N LYS A 136 8.12 8.13 -6.22
CA LYS A 136 7.95 8.26 -7.67
C LYS A 136 6.50 8.62 -7.96
N SER A 137 6.27 9.74 -8.64
CA SER A 137 4.92 10.14 -9.06
C SER A 137 4.31 9.07 -9.96
N LEU A 138 3.05 8.72 -9.70
CA LEU A 138 2.28 7.78 -10.50
C LEU A 138 1.16 8.49 -11.24
N ASN A 139 0.38 9.31 -10.53
CA ASN A 139 -0.62 10.18 -11.14
C ASN A 139 -0.30 11.64 -10.86
N ALA A 140 -0.49 12.46 -11.89
CA ALA A 140 -0.45 13.90 -11.79
C ALA A 140 -1.69 14.49 -12.47
N ASP A 141 -2.34 15.43 -11.78
CA ASP A 141 -3.50 16.16 -12.26
C ASP A 141 -3.11 17.61 -12.49
N SER A 142 -3.62 18.22 -13.56
CA SER A 142 -3.40 19.63 -13.85
C SER A 142 -4.71 20.40 -13.74
N ALA A 143 -4.65 21.58 -13.12
CA ALA A 143 -5.78 22.46 -12.98
C ALA A 143 -5.39 23.88 -13.36
N GLU A 144 -6.31 24.59 -14.02
CA GLU A 144 -6.11 25.99 -14.37
C GLU A 144 -6.55 26.88 -13.19
N LYS A 145 -5.60 27.64 -12.66
CA LYS A 145 -5.82 28.63 -11.63
C LYS A 145 -5.97 30.00 -12.30
N CYS A 146 -7.23 30.41 -12.45
CA CYS A 146 -7.57 31.71 -13.01
C CYS A 146 -7.78 32.78 -11.94
N SER A 147 -7.36 34.00 -12.26
CA SER A 147 -7.78 35.18 -11.51
C SER A 147 -9.26 35.49 -11.79
N ALA A 148 -9.97 36.06 -10.82
CA ALA A 148 -11.40 36.41 -10.97
C ALA A 148 -11.67 37.39 -12.14
N LYS A 149 -10.62 38.06 -12.63
CA LYS A 149 -10.68 38.98 -13.77
C LYS A 149 -11.23 38.33 -15.05
N VAL A 150 -11.10 37.01 -15.22
CA VAL A 150 -11.66 36.28 -16.37
C VAL A 150 -13.18 36.19 -16.37
N LEU A 151 -13.82 36.43 -15.22
CA LEU A 151 -15.26 36.37 -15.07
C LEU A 151 -15.95 37.69 -15.45
N ILE A 152 -15.19 38.74 -15.74
CA ILE A 152 -15.73 40.06 -16.11
C ILE A 152 -16.22 40.00 -17.58
N PRO A 153 -17.52 40.16 -17.84
CA PRO A 153 -18.05 40.16 -19.21
C PRO A 153 -17.40 41.24 -20.08
N GLY A 154 -17.17 40.94 -21.36
CA GLY A 154 -16.62 41.89 -22.33
C GLY A 154 -15.11 42.14 -22.22
N ARG A 155 -14.42 41.57 -21.22
CA ARG A 155 -12.97 41.66 -21.11
C ARG A 155 -12.28 40.55 -21.91
N GLN A 156 -11.31 40.91 -22.74
CA GLN A 156 -10.41 39.93 -23.37
C GLN A 156 -9.49 39.27 -22.34
N ARG A 157 -9.34 37.95 -22.44
CA ARG A 157 -8.40 37.20 -21.59
C ARG A 157 -6.97 37.53 -21.97
N LYS A 158 -6.14 37.71 -20.95
CA LYS A 158 -4.69 37.87 -21.08
C LYS A 158 -3.99 36.55 -20.74
N PRO A 159 -2.79 36.28 -21.30
CA PRO A 159 -2.02 35.08 -20.97
C PRO A 159 -1.75 34.90 -19.46
N ASP A 160 -1.65 36.00 -18.70
CA ASP A 160 -1.42 35.97 -17.25
C ASP A 160 -2.71 35.83 -16.42
N ASP A 161 -3.88 35.83 -17.05
CA ASP A 161 -5.14 35.75 -16.31
C ASP A 161 -5.38 34.35 -15.73
N CYS A 162 -4.74 33.31 -16.28
CA CYS A 162 -4.83 31.93 -15.85
C CYS A 162 -3.46 31.23 -15.92
N ARG A 163 -3.14 30.44 -14.90
CA ARG A 163 -1.93 29.61 -14.85
C ARG A 163 -2.30 28.15 -14.63
N THR A 164 -1.70 27.25 -15.40
CA THR A 164 -1.84 25.81 -15.16
C THR A 164 -0.91 25.38 -14.04
N ASP A 165 -1.48 24.83 -12.98
CA ASP A 165 -0.76 24.19 -11.88
C ASP A 165 -0.89 22.67 -12.02
N THR A 166 0.21 21.94 -11.90
CA THR A 166 0.22 20.47 -11.87
C THR A 166 0.40 19.98 -10.45
N PHE A 167 -0.28 18.90 -10.09
CA PHE A 167 -0.28 18.32 -8.75
C PHE A 167 -0.07 16.81 -8.85
N VAL A 168 0.80 16.24 -8.02
CA VAL A 168 0.88 14.78 -7.83
C VAL A 168 -0.28 14.34 -6.94
N THR A 169 -1.08 13.38 -7.43
CA THR A 169 -2.23 12.83 -6.69
C THR A 169 -2.01 11.42 -6.17
N SER A 170 -1.03 10.70 -6.73
CA SER A 170 -0.52 9.46 -6.18
C SER A 170 0.97 9.28 -6.47
N ALA A 171 1.67 8.62 -5.55
CA ALA A 171 3.07 8.26 -5.70
C ALA A 171 3.37 6.89 -5.12
N LEU A 172 4.35 6.21 -5.70
CA LEU A 172 4.94 5.01 -5.13
C LEU A 172 6.06 5.42 -4.16
N CYS A 173 5.89 5.14 -2.88
CA CYS A 173 6.83 5.52 -1.84
C CYS A 173 7.76 4.37 -1.46
N GLN A 174 9.05 4.67 -1.36
CA GLN A 174 10.10 3.71 -1.04
C GLN A 174 11.09 4.30 -0.01
N ASN A 175 11.83 3.44 0.67
CA ASN A 175 12.65 3.78 1.85
C ASN A 175 14.15 3.62 1.63
#